data_AF-A0A9E5NUB9-F1
#
_entry.id   AF-A0A9E5NUB9-F1
#
_cell.length_a   1.000
_cell.length_b   1.000
_cell.length_c   1.000
_cell.angle_alpha   90.00
_cell.angle_beta   90.00
_cell.angle_gamma   90.00
#
_symmetry.space_group_name_H-M   'P 1'
#
loop_
_entity.id
_entity.type
_entity.pdbx_description
1 polymer ?
#
loop_
_entity_poly.entity_id
_entity_poly.type
_entity_poly.pdbx_seq_one_letter_code
_entity_poly.pdbx_strand_id
1 'polypeptide(L)'
;MSPLKWLLLAAGAGGIAAYLIWWYRTREEPVAGRYWAAALRGSALLLAWLILLNPSMPVTSEAREGGDAILLDASYSMSRPVGADGPSVWQAALDSLAGSDEVWLFGGAVPRRTSGDSLPDEPVYRESRLGPAVRSAAAAGARRALVYT
;
A
#
# COMPACT_ATOMS: atom_id res chain seq x y z
N MET A 1 18.17 1.86 1.27
CA MET A 1 18.00 0.38 1.09
C MET A 1 18.87 -0.31 2.14
N SER A 2 18.33 -1.25 2.93
CA SER A 2 19.08 -1.84 4.05
C SER A 2 20.19 -2.80 3.57
N PRO A 3 21.32 -2.92 4.29
CA PRO A 3 22.43 -3.80 3.93
C PRO A 3 22.01 -5.29 3.89
N LEU A 4 20.99 -5.67 4.66
CA LEU A 4 20.41 -7.01 4.65
C LEU A 4 19.82 -7.39 3.28
N LYS A 5 19.17 -6.44 2.59
CA LYS A 5 18.62 -6.67 1.25
C LYS A 5 19.71 -6.95 0.22
N TRP A 6 20.83 -6.25 0.31
CA TRP A 6 22.00 -6.49 -0.56
C TRP A 6 22.61 -7.87 -0.36
N LEU A 7 22.73 -8.31 0.89
CA LEU A 7 23.19 -9.65 1.24
C LEU A 7 22.28 -10.75 0.68
N LEU A 8 20.96 -10.61 0.83
CA LEU A 8 19.99 -11.56 0.29
C LEU A 8 20.00 -11.63 -1.24
N LEU A 9 20.14 -10.48 -1.91
CA LEU A 9 20.28 -10.41 -3.36
C LEU A 9 21.54 -11.12 -3.84
N ALA A 10 22.69 -10.82 -3.24
CA ALA A 10 23.97 -11.43 -3.59
C ALA A 10 23.97 -12.95 -3.34
N ALA A 11 23.42 -13.40 -2.19
CA ALA A 11 23.36 -14.81 -1.84
C ALA A 11 22.48 -15.61 -2.82
N GLY A 12 21.30 -15.10 -3.17
CA GLY A 12 20.41 -15.81 -4.09
C GLY A 12 20.88 -15.78 -5.53
N ALA A 13 21.44 -14.66 -6.01
CA ALA A 13 22.07 -14.61 -7.33
C ALA A 13 23.24 -15.59 -7.43
N GLY A 14 24.06 -15.68 -6.39
CA GLY A 14 25.15 -16.66 -6.29
C GLY A 14 24.65 -18.11 -6.29
N GLY A 15 23.58 -18.40 -5.54
CA GLY A 15 22.96 -19.73 -5.49
C GLY A 15 22.40 -20.19 -6.84
N ILE A 16 21.72 -19.29 -7.57
CA ILE A 16 21.17 -19.59 -8.90
C ILE A 16 22.28 -19.83 -9.91
N ALA A 17 23.33 -18.99 -9.90
CA ALA A 17 24.48 -19.16 -10.78
C ALA A 17 25.22 -20.48 -10.50
N ALA A 18 25.47 -20.79 -9.23
CA ALA A 18 26.11 -22.04 -8.82
C ALA A 18 25.27 -23.26 -9.23
N TYR A 19 23.95 -23.21 -9.05
CA TYR A 19 23.03 -24.27 -9.45
C TYR A 19 23.05 -24.51 -10.97
N LEU A 20 22.98 -23.45 -11.77
CA LEU A 20 23.04 -23.56 -13.24
C LEU A 20 24.38 -24.12 -13.70
N ILE A 21 25.49 -23.60 -13.16
CA ILE A 21 26.84 -24.07 -13.52
C ILE A 21 27.00 -25.54 -13.15
N TRP A 22 26.58 -25.93 -11.94
CA TRP A 22 26.67 -27.31 -11.49
C TRP A 22 25.80 -28.25 -12.34
N TRP A 23 24.53 -27.90 -12.55
CA TRP A 23 23.59 -28.70 -13.33
C TRP A 23 24.07 -28.90 -14.77
N TYR A 24 24.52 -27.81 -15.41
CA TYR A 24 25.00 -27.88 -16.77
C TYR A 24 26.32 -28.68 -16.84
N ARG A 25 27.27 -28.50 -15.92
CA ARG A 25 28.53 -29.27 -15.95
C ARG A 25 28.37 -30.76 -15.68
N THR A 26 27.36 -31.19 -14.93
CA THR A 26 27.25 -32.58 -14.45
C THR A 26 26.26 -33.46 -15.20
N ARG A 27 25.23 -32.90 -15.87
CA ARG A 27 24.08 -33.71 -16.33
C ARG A 27 23.74 -33.68 -17.82
N GLU A 28 24.41 -32.88 -18.63
CA GLU A 28 24.03 -32.70 -20.03
C GLU A 28 25.26 -32.92 -20.94
N GLU A 29 25.07 -33.63 -22.04
CA GLU A 29 26.12 -33.87 -23.06
C GLU A 29 26.46 -32.57 -23.81
N PRO A 30 27.71 -32.44 -24.32
CA PRO A 30 28.18 -31.22 -24.98
C PRO A 30 27.54 -31.05 -26.35
N VAL A 31 26.33 -30.47 -26.37
CA VAL A 31 25.59 -30.11 -27.58
C VAL A 31 25.78 -28.61 -27.87
N ALA A 32 25.96 -28.24 -29.13
CA ALA A 32 26.08 -26.85 -29.56
C ALA A 32 24.80 -26.06 -29.28
N GLY A 33 24.91 -24.83 -28.75
CA GLY A 33 23.76 -23.95 -28.45
C GLY A 33 23.23 -24.00 -27.01
N ARG A 34 23.82 -24.86 -26.18
CA ARG A 34 23.41 -25.11 -24.79
C ARG A 34 23.50 -23.88 -23.85
N TYR A 35 24.39 -22.94 -24.14
CA TYR A 35 24.56 -21.72 -23.36
C TYR A 35 23.35 -20.79 -23.45
N TRP A 36 22.63 -20.75 -24.58
CA TRP A 36 21.43 -19.94 -24.72
C TRP A 36 20.27 -20.47 -23.88
N ALA A 37 20.07 -21.80 -23.86
CA ALA A 37 19.08 -22.43 -23.00
C ALA A 37 19.41 -22.24 -21.51
N ALA A 38 20.69 -22.34 -21.14
CA ALA A 38 21.16 -22.04 -19.78
C ALA A 38 20.87 -20.59 -19.39
N ALA A 39 21.18 -19.64 -20.28
CA ALA A 39 20.96 -18.22 -20.05
C ALA A 39 19.47 -17.88 -19.90
N LEU A 40 18.61 -18.47 -20.74
CA LEU A 40 17.16 -18.28 -20.65
C LEU A 40 16.60 -18.85 -19.33
N ARG A 41 17.06 -20.04 -18.94
CA ARG A 41 16.62 -20.69 -17.69
C ARG A 41 17.12 -19.94 -16.46
N GLY A 42 18.35 -19.46 -16.51
CA GLY A 42 18.95 -18.68 -15.44
C GLY A 42 18.33 -17.31 -15.28
N SER A 43 18.04 -16.63 -16.39
CA SER A 43 17.31 -15.36 -16.36
C SER A 43 15.90 -15.55 -15.79
N ALA A 44 15.18 -16.62 -16.15
CA ALA A 44 13.87 -16.91 -15.56
C ALA A 44 13.93 -17.13 -14.03
N LEU A 45 14.90 -17.92 -13.54
CA LEU A 45 15.09 -18.15 -12.10
C LEU A 45 15.49 -16.87 -11.37
N LEU A 46 16.38 -16.07 -11.97
CA LEU A 46 16.81 -14.80 -11.41
C LEU A 46 15.66 -13.79 -11.38
N LEU A 47 14.80 -13.77 -12.40
CA LEU A 47 13.58 -12.96 -12.41
C LEU A 47 12.63 -13.39 -11.28
N ALA A 48 12.38 -14.69 -11.13
CA ALA A 48 11.52 -15.22 -10.08
C ALA A 48 12.05 -14.86 -8.67
N TRP A 49 13.36 -14.94 -8.48
CA TRP A 49 14.03 -14.55 -7.25
C TRP A 49 13.92 -13.05 -6.96
N LEU A 50 14.12 -12.21 -7.99
CA LEU A 50 13.94 -10.76 -7.87
C LEU A 50 12.50 -10.38 -7.53
N ILE A 51 11.51 -11.07 -8.12
CA ILE A 51 10.09 -10.88 -7.78
C ILE A 51 9.83 -11.26 -6.32
N LEU A 52 10.40 -12.38 -5.85
CA LEU A 52 10.22 -12.84 -4.47
C LEU A 52 10.83 -11.87 -3.44
N LEU A 53 11.99 -11.29 -3.76
CA LEU A 53 12.68 -10.32 -2.92
C LEU A 53 12.08 -8.91 -3.02
N ASN A 54 11.33 -8.63 -4.08
CA ASN A 54 10.67 -7.37 -4.31
C ASN A 54 9.16 -7.58 -4.46
N PRO A 55 8.43 -7.88 -3.36
CA PRO A 55 6.97 -7.97 -3.36
C PRO A 55 6.28 -6.62 -3.60
N SER A 56 7.02 -5.59 -4.04
CA SER A 56 6.50 -4.34 -4.58
C SER A 56 5.93 -4.58 -5.98
N MET A 57 4.92 -5.44 -6.11
CA MET A 57 3.95 -5.21 -7.17
C MET A 57 3.39 -3.81 -6.92
N PRO A 58 3.47 -2.88 -7.90
CA PRO A 58 2.81 -1.60 -7.79
C PRO A 58 1.30 -1.88 -7.88
N VAL A 59 0.71 -2.27 -6.75
CA VAL A 59 -0.69 -1.96 -6.52
C VAL A 59 -0.68 -0.45 -6.47
N THR A 60 -1.26 0.14 -7.50
CA THR A 60 -1.50 1.57 -7.63
C THR A 60 -1.80 2.20 -6.26
N SER A 61 -1.11 3.30 -5.97
CA SER A 61 -1.17 4.14 -4.76
C SER A 61 -0.58 3.53 -3.47
N GLU A 62 0.67 3.92 -3.18
CA GLU A 62 1.15 4.26 -1.82
C GLU A 62 0.55 3.45 -0.67
N ALA A 63 0.81 2.14 -0.65
CA ALA A 63 0.62 1.32 0.54
C ALA A 63 1.78 1.60 1.49
N ARG A 64 1.68 2.69 2.26
CA ARG A 64 2.53 2.95 3.42
C ARG A 64 2.29 1.83 4.44
N GLU A 65 3.39 1.28 4.96
CA GLU A 65 3.43 0.14 5.88
C GLU A 65 2.35 0.20 6.97
N GLY A 66 1.28 -0.59 6.84
CA GLY A 66 0.42 -1.05 7.95
C GLY A 66 0.02 -0.02 9.00
N GLY A 67 -0.21 1.23 8.62
CA GLY A 67 -0.52 2.33 9.53
C GLY A 67 -1.99 2.39 9.95
N ASP A 68 -2.25 3.14 11.01
CA ASP A 68 -3.60 3.54 11.44
C ASP A 68 -4.19 4.46 10.34
N ALA A 69 -5.30 4.06 9.74
CA ALA A 69 -6.02 4.89 8.77
C ALA A 69 -7.02 5.80 9.48
N ILE A 70 -6.95 7.10 9.20
CA ILE A 70 -7.90 8.07 9.71
C ILE A 70 -9.05 8.20 8.71
N LEU A 71 -10.26 7.84 9.14
CA LEU A 71 -11.49 7.95 8.38
C LEU A 71 -12.33 9.09 8.98
N LEU A 72 -12.62 10.12 8.19
CA LEU A 72 -13.48 11.25 8.56
C LEU A 72 -14.80 11.18 7.80
N ASP A 73 -15.91 11.15 8.53
CA ASP A 73 -17.25 11.23 7.95
C ASP A 73 -17.47 12.67 7.45
N ALA A 74 -17.63 12.85 6.15
CA ALA A 74 -17.92 14.13 5.51
C ALA A 74 -19.38 14.24 5.06
N SER A 75 -20.29 13.61 5.81
CA SER A 75 -21.73 13.67 5.57
C SER A 75 -22.40 14.89 6.22
N TYR A 76 -23.54 15.33 5.70
CA TYR A 76 -24.32 16.44 6.29
C TYR A 76 -24.77 16.19 7.74
N SER A 77 -24.75 14.96 8.26
CA SER A 77 -24.98 14.72 9.69
C SER A 77 -23.94 15.40 10.59
N MET A 78 -22.74 15.67 10.06
CA MET A 78 -21.65 16.37 10.75
C MET A 78 -21.86 17.87 10.89
N SER A 79 -22.78 18.47 10.13
CA SER A 79 -23.10 19.90 10.27
C SER A 79 -23.92 20.19 11.52
N ARG A 80 -24.29 19.16 12.31
CA ARG A 80 -24.98 19.34 13.58
C ARG A 80 -24.04 19.96 14.61
N PRO A 81 -24.53 20.89 15.44
CA PRO A 81 -23.74 21.44 16.52
C PRO A 81 -23.59 20.42 17.66
N VAL A 82 -22.43 20.40 18.33
CA VAL A 82 -22.13 19.51 19.46
C VAL A 82 -22.91 19.93 20.73
N GLY A 83 -23.58 21.09 20.71
CA GLY A 83 -24.45 21.62 21.78
C GLY A 83 -25.38 22.72 21.25
N ALA A 84 -26.12 23.39 22.14
CA ALA A 84 -27.11 24.40 21.73
C ALA A 84 -26.51 25.59 20.96
N ASP A 85 -25.26 25.98 21.27
CA ASP A 85 -24.49 27.05 20.61
C ASP A 85 -23.02 26.64 20.34
N GLY A 86 -22.75 25.33 20.25
CA GLY A 86 -21.39 24.79 20.07
C GLY A 86 -20.95 24.72 18.61
N PRO A 87 -19.62 24.57 18.35
CA PRO A 87 -19.12 24.30 17.00
C PRO A 87 -19.78 23.02 16.43
N SER A 88 -19.82 22.94 15.10
CA SER A 88 -20.30 21.73 14.43
C SER A 88 -19.42 20.53 14.76
N VAL A 89 -19.99 19.33 14.77
CA VAL A 89 -19.22 18.07 14.93
C VAL A 89 -18.11 18.02 13.87
N TRP A 90 -18.38 18.51 12.66
CA TRP A 90 -17.41 18.70 11.60
C TRP A 90 -16.19 19.51 12.04
N GLN A 91 -16.43 20.68 12.63
CA GLN A 91 -15.37 21.62 12.99
C GLN A 91 -14.51 21.10 14.15
N ALA A 92 -15.14 20.44 15.13
CA ALA A 92 -14.41 19.74 16.19
C ALA A 92 -13.52 18.60 15.64
N ALA A 93 -13.99 17.90 14.60
CA ALA A 93 -13.21 16.87 13.92
C ALA A 93 -12.05 17.48 13.09
N LEU A 94 -12.26 18.60 12.41
CA LEU A 94 -11.20 19.33 11.69
C LEU A 94 -10.08 19.76 12.65
N ASP A 95 -10.42 20.33 13.80
CA ASP A 95 -9.44 20.76 14.82
C ASP A 95 -8.60 19.58 15.33
N SER A 96 -9.23 18.41 15.47
CA SER A 96 -8.55 17.17 15.92
C SER A 96 -7.66 16.56 14.85
N LEU A 97 -7.88 16.91 13.58
CA LEU A 97 -7.20 16.35 12.41
C LEU A 97 -6.21 17.32 11.76
N ALA A 98 -6.11 18.55 12.26
CA ALA A 98 -5.12 19.53 11.83
C ALA A 98 -3.69 18.97 11.96
N GLY A 99 -2.91 19.03 10.87
CA GLY A 99 -1.57 18.43 10.81
C GLY A 99 -1.52 16.91 10.60
N SER A 100 -2.64 16.25 10.32
CA SER A 100 -2.63 14.84 9.89
C SER A 100 -2.15 14.72 8.45
N ASP A 101 -1.17 13.86 8.20
CA ASP A 101 -0.61 13.63 6.87
C ASP A 101 -1.66 13.12 5.86
N GLU A 102 -2.55 12.23 6.30
CA GLU A 102 -3.53 11.58 5.43
C GLU A 102 -4.85 11.31 6.16
N VAL A 103 -5.94 11.79 5.57
CA VAL A 103 -7.31 11.65 6.04
C VAL A 103 -8.19 11.15 4.90
N TRP A 104 -8.98 10.12 5.18
CA TRP A 104 -9.93 9.55 4.22
C TRP A 104 -11.31 10.12 4.48
N LEU A 105 -11.78 10.98 3.59
CA LEU A 105 -13.13 11.51 3.59
C LEU A 105 -14.10 10.44 3.07
N PHE A 106 -15.10 10.10 3.87
CA PHE A 106 -16.16 9.17 3.47
C PHE A 106 -17.56 9.76 3.58
N GLY A 107 -18.52 9.15 2.89
CA GLY A 107 -19.90 9.64 2.76
C GLY A 107 -20.44 9.53 1.32
N GLY A 108 -19.54 9.55 0.34
CA GLY A 108 -19.85 9.22 -1.05
C GLY A 108 -19.75 7.73 -1.38
N ALA A 109 -20.02 7.38 -2.65
CA ALA A 109 -19.83 6.01 -3.14
C ALA A 109 -18.34 5.58 -3.15
N VAL A 110 -17.43 6.54 -3.31
CA VAL A 110 -15.98 6.33 -3.32
C VAL A 110 -15.36 7.25 -2.27
N PRO A 111 -14.58 6.72 -1.32
CA PRO A 111 -13.88 7.54 -0.33
C PRO A 111 -12.72 8.28 -0.98
N ARG A 112 -12.49 9.52 -0.55
CA ARG A 112 -11.46 10.41 -1.10
C ARG A 112 -10.33 10.59 -0.09
N ARG A 113 -9.08 10.38 -0.51
CA ARG A 113 -7.89 10.71 0.29
C ARG A 113 -7.58 12.20 0.16
N THR A 114 -7.25 12.83 1.27
CA THR A 114 -6.79 14.21 1.35
C THR A 114 -5.83 14.37 2.53
N SER A 115 -5.04 15.44 2.58
CA SER A 115 -4.30 15.80 3.79
C SER A 115 -5.20 16.54 4.78
N GLY A 116 -4.85 16.50 6.06
CA GLY A 116 -5.53 17.26 7.11
C GLY A 116 -5.59 18.76 6.82
N ASP A 117 -4.52 19.29 6.19
CA ASP A 117 -4.42 20.72 5.83
C ASP A 117 -5.24 21.10 4.58
N SER A 118 -5.78 20.11 3.86
CA SER A 118 -6.60 20.30 2.65
C SER A 118 -8.03 19.78 2.84
N LEU A 119 -8.49 19.70 4.08
CA LEU A 119 -9.86 19.34 4.39
C LEU A 119 -10.82 20.47 3.98
N PRO A 120 -12.01 20.13 3.46
CA PRO A 120 -13.00 21.14 3.10
C PRO A 120 -13.58 21.80 4.35
N ASP A 121 -13.92 23.08 4.26
CA ASP A 121 -14.52 23.84 5.37
C ASP A 121 -15.91 23.31 5.77
N GLU A 122 -16.60 22.60 4.87
CA GLU A 122 -17.92 22.02 5.10
C GLU A 122 -18.01 20.55 4.65
N PRO A 123 -18.92 19.74 5.24
CA PRO A 123 -19.18 18.37 4.81
C PRO A 123 -19.71 18.34 3.36
N VAL A 124 -19.16 17.44 2.54
CA VAL A 124 -19.38 17.43 1.08
C VAL A 124 -20.47 16.42 0.66
N TYR A 125 -20.75 15.42 1.47
CA TYR A 125 -21.62 14.30 1.11
C TYR A 125 -22.98 14.37 1.82
N ARG A 126 -24.01 13.84 1.15
CA ARG A 126 -25.36 13.74 1.73
C ARG A 126 -25.53 12.60 2.71
N GLU A 127 -24.75 11.54 2.53
CA GLU A 127 -24.94 10.26 3.20
C GLU A 127 -23.68 9.89 3.97
N SER A 128 -23.80 9.09 5.03
CA SER A 128 -22.66 8.48 5.72
C SER A 128 -22.51 7.05 5.23
N ARG A 129 -21.36 6.72 4.62
CA ARG A 129 -21.08 5.40 4.04
C ARG A 129 -19.75 4.86 4.56
N LEU A 130 -19.76 4.33 5.78
CA LEU A 130 -18.58 3.75 6.42
C LEU A 130 -18.12 2.44 5.76
N GLY A 131 -19.05 1.58 5.31
CA GLY A 131 -18.72 0.27 4.74
C GLY A 131 -17.75 0.34 3.54
N PRO A 132 -18.04 1.18 2.51
CA PRO A 132 -17.10 1.43 1.42
C PRO A 132 -15.76 2.01 1.90
N ALA A 133 -15.77 2.91 2.88
CA ALA A 133 -14.56 3.53 3.43
C ALA A 133 -13.61 2.51 4.07
N VAL A 134 -14.16 1.65 4.94
CA VAL A 134 -13.37 0.61 5.62
C VAL A 134 -12.85 -0.42 4.62
N ARG A 135 -13.62 -0.79 3.59
CA ARG A 135 -13.14 -1.68 2.54
C ARG A 135 -11.98 -1.07 1.75
N SER A 136 -12.05 0.21 1.42
CA SER A 136 -10.96 0.89 0.71
C SER A 136 -9.73 1.08 1.60
N ALA A 137 -9.90 1.37 2.89
CA ALA A 137 -8.80 1.44 3.85
C ALA A 137 -8.13 0.08 4.06
N ALA A 138 -8.91 -1.00 4.18
CA ALA A 138 -8.40 -2.37 4.26
C ALA A 138 -7.67 -2.78 2.97
N ALA A 139 -8.20 -2.42 1.80
CA ALA A 139 -7.56 -2.65 0.51
C ALA A 139 -6.23 -1.87 0.37
N ALA A 140 -6.12 -0.72 1.03
CA ALA A 140 -4.90 0.06 1.12
C ALA A 140 -3.88 -0.49 2.15
N GLY A 141 -4.20 -1.56 2.86
CA GLY A 141 -3.31 -2.20 3.83
C GLY A 141 -3.39 -1.65 5.25
N ALA A 142 -4.40 -0.84 5.57
CA ALA A 142 -4.62 -0.34 6.93
C ALA A 142 -4.95 -1.50 7.89
N ARG A 143 -4.28 -1.55 9.04
CA ARG A 143 -4.52 -2.56 10.09
C ARG A 143 -5.49 -2.09 11.16
N ARG A 144 -5.62 -0.78 11.32
CA ARG A 144 -6.49 -0.12 12.29
C ARG A 144 -7.12 1.10 11.62
N ALA A 145 -8.38 1.37 11.93
CA ALA A 145 -9.07 2.54 11.43
C ALA A 145 -9.60 3.38 12.60
N LEU A 146 -9.20 4.64 12.65
CA LEU A 146 -9.73 5.65 13.57
C LEU A 146 -10.85 6.39 12.84
N VAL A 147 -12.06 6.34 13.39
CA VAL A 147 -13.26 6.87 12.74
C VAL A 147 -13.75 8.09 13.49
N TYR A 148 -13.90 9.21 12.79
CA TYR A 148 -14.50 10.44 13.29
C TYR A 148 -15.88 10.62 12.64
N THR A 149 -16.95 10.58 13.45
CA THR A 149 -18.39 10.64 13.08
C THR A 149 -19.16 11.62 13.94
#